data_AF-A0A222EP24-F1
#
_entry.id   AF-A0A222EP24-F1
#
_cell.length_a   1.000
_cell.length_b   1.000
_cell.length_c   1.000
_cell.angle_alpha   90.00
_cell.angle_beta   90.00
_cell.angle_gamma   90.00
#
_symmetry.space_group_name_H-M   'P 1'
#
loop_
_entity.id
_entity.type
_entity.pdbx_description
1 polymer ?
#
loop_
_entity_poly.entity_id
_entity_poly.type
_entity_poly.pdbx_seq_one_letter_code
_entity_poly.pdbx_strand_id
1 'polypeptide(L)'
;MKDKITFVTNYLKKHKYNWKFKVLICMPLISFLLFFDWISKYLIEINMKQGETRTFIKGLINFDYKINPGAAYGMNSGSPILAISIAAVVSFFILIIFIFVREKYWLIGITLMVAGSYGNLLARMWAPEEAVTGIKGGVIDFLHWDFSILGSNGYIFNLADLFVNIAVVMLVIAFVIYVVDGLMRYKYKSNTILYNEYTEYKDSLKELYLIYWAKFYKKDHEYYLKFKDYLAKRKELSNNWKALKREKVNGTKN
;
A
#
# COMPACT_ATOMS: atom_id res chain seq x y z
N MET A 1 14.70 -27.10 -21.97
CA MET A 1 14.34 -27.01 -20.53
C MET A 1 15.48 -26.43 -19.68
N LYS A 2 16.73 -26.89 -19.86
CA LYS A 2 17.93 -26.31 -19.22
C LYS A 2 18.09 -24.80 -19.45
N ASP A 3 17.84 -24.30 -20.66
CA ASP A 3 18.02 -22.87 -20.98
C ASP A 3 17.05 -21.95 -20.23
N LYS A 4 15.80 -22.39 -20.01
CA LYS A 4 14.82 -21.65 -19.21
C LYS A 4 15.21 -21.61 -17.73
N ILE A 5 15.70 -22.72 -17.19
CA ILE A 5 16.18 -22.80 -15.79
C ILE A 5 17.41 -21.91 -15.60
N THR A 6 18.35 -21.93 -16.54
CA THR A 6 19.54 -21.07 -16.54
C THR A 6 19.15 -19.60 -16.62
N PHE A 7 18.18 -19.24 -17.48
CA PHE A 7 17.65 -17.88 -17.55
C PHE A 7 17.05 -17.40 -16.23
N VAL A 8 16.15 -18.19 -15.63
CA VAL A 8 15.50 -17.85 -14.35
C VAL A 8 16.55 -17.69 -13.25
N THR A 9 17.49 -18.63 -13.15
CA THR A 9 18.57 -18.59 -12.15
C THR A 9 19.43 -17.33 -12.31
N ASN A 10 19.79 -16.98 -13.55
CA ASN A 10 20.56 -15.78 -13.84
C ASN A 10 19.79 -14.49 -13.55
N TYR A 11 18.49 -14.47 -13.84
CA TYR A 11 17.62 -13.35 -13.52
C TYR A 11 17.54 -13.13 -12.00
N LEU A 12 17.24 -14.18 -11.23
CA LEU A 12 17.16 -14.11 -9.76
C LEU A 12 18.47 -13.64 -9.14
N LYS A 13 19.62 -14.14 -9.62
CA LYS A 13 20.95 -13.73 -9.10
C LYS A 13 21.28 -12.26 -9.38
N LYS A 14 20.88 -11.72 -10.55
CA LYS A 14 21.20 -10.34 -10.96
C LYS A 14 20.16 -9.32 -10.49
N HIS A 15 19.01 -9.76 -10.00
CA HIS A 15 17.92 -8.85 -9.61
C HIS A 15 18.30 -8.03 -8.36
N LYS A 16 18.10 -6.72 -8.43
CA LYS A 16 18.38 -5.81 -7.30
C LYS A 16 17.15 -5.65 -6.42
N TYR A 17 16.99 -6.52 -5.44
CA TYR A 17 15.81 -6.61 -4.56
C TYR A 17 15.55 -5.42 -3.62
N ASN A 18 16.48 -4.47 -3.48
CA ASN A 18 16.36 -3.35 -2.53
C ASN A 18 16.12 -3.79 -1.06
N TRP A 19 16.77 -4.87 -0.65
CA TRP A 19 16.67 -5.44 0.70
C TRP A 19 16.89 -4.44 1.83
N LYS A 20 17.85 -3.52 1.70
CA LYS A 20 18.11 -2.49 2.73
C LYS A 20 16.85 -1.68 3.05
N PHE A 21 16.13 -1.22 2.02
CA PHE A 21 14.89 -0.46 2.21
C PHE A 21 13.78 -1.33 2.82
N LYS A 22 13.64 -2.56 2.32
CA LYS A 22 12.62 -3.50 2.83
C LYS A 22 12.84 -3.85 4.30
N VAL A 23 14.07 -4.15 4.68
CA VAL A 23 14.40 -4.52 6.07
C VAL A 23 14.35 -3.32 7.01
N LEU A 24 14.85 -2.14 6.60
CA LEU A 24 14.94 -1.00 7.51
C LEU A 24 13.67 -0.16 7.60
N ILE A 25 12.83 -0.17 6.56
CA ILE A 25 11.61 0.65 6.49
C ILE A 25 10.37 -0.23 6.45
N CYS A 26 10.28 -1.14 5.47
CA CYS A 26 9.04 -1.90 5.26
C CYS A 26 8.76 -2.91 6.36
N MET A 27 9.74 -3.68 6.81
CA MET A 27 9.56 -4.72 7.84
C MET A 27 9.13 -4.13 9.19
N PRO A 28 9.77 -3.07 9.74
CA PRO A 28 9.28 -2.41 10.94
C PRO A 28 7.86 -1.87 10.78
N LEU A 29 7.53 -1.32 9.61
CA LEU A 29 6.18 -0.84 9.34
C LEU A 29 5.16 -2.00 9.29
N ILE A 30 5.48 -3.12 8.64
CA ILE A 30 4.64 -4.32 8.63
C ILE A 30 4.42 -4.83 10.05
N SER A 31 5.49 -4.99 10.83
CA SER A 31 5.42 -5.46 12.22
C SER A 31 4.57 -4.54 13.07
N PHE A 32 4.76 -3.22 12.96
CA PHE A 32 3.97 -2.24 13.69
C PHE A 32 2.48 -2.30 13.33
N LEU A 33 2.14 -2.33 12.04
CA LEU A 33 0.75 -2.39 11.58
C LEU A 33 0.07 -3.70 11.97
N LEU A 34 0.76 -4.84 11.82
CA LEU A 34 0.26 -6.15 12.26
C LEU A 34 -0.01 -6.18 13.76
N PHE A 35 0.95 -5.68 14.55
CA PHE A 35 0.82 -5.63 16.01
C PHE A 35 -0.35 -4.74 16.43
N PHE A 36 -0.52 -3.60 15.77
CA PHE A 36 -1.59 -2.66 16.07
C PHE A 36 -2.98 -3.23 15.71
N ASP A 37 -3.11 -3.90 14.56
CA ASP A 37 -4.33 -4.62 14.18
C ASP A 37 -4.66 -5.74 15.18
N TRP A 38 -3.66 -6.55 15.55
CA TRP A 38 -3.84 -7.64 16.51
C TRP A 38 -4.28 -7.15 17.89
N ILE A 39 -3.62 -6.12 18.42
CA ILE A 39 -4.02 -5.52 19.71
C ILE A 39 -5.45 -4.98 19.61
N SER A 40 -5.80 -4.30 18.52
CA SER A 40 -7.14 -3.72 18.39
C SER A 40 -8.24 -4.80 18.42
N LYS A 41 -8.02 -5.93 17.74
CA LYS A 41 -8.94 -7.08 17.74
C LYS A 41 -9.03 -7.72 19.13
N TYR A 42 -7.89 -7.92 19.79
CA TYR A 42 -7.84 -8.47 21.14
C TYR A 42 -8.55 -7.57 22.16
N LEU A 43 -8.38 -6.25 22.06
CA LEU A 43 -9.07 -5.30 22.93
C LEU A 43 -10.59 -5.37 22.77
N ILE A 44 -11.10 -5.55 21.55
CA ILE A 44 -12.54 -5.74 21.32
C ILE A 44 -13.01 -7.05 21.94
N GLU A 45 -12.27 -8.14 21.72
CA GLU A 45 -12.60 -9.46 22.25
C GLU A 45 -12.75 -9.48 23.78
N ILE A 46 -11.85 -8.82 24.52
CA ILE A 46 -11.89 -8.86 26.00
C ILE A 46 -12.83 -7.83 26.63
N ASN A 47 -13.20 -6.76 25.90
CA ASN A 47 -13.99 -5.67 26.45
C ASN A 47 -15.47 -5.69 26.03
N MET A 48 -15.82 -6.46 24.99
CA MET A 48 -17.17 -6.50 24.42
C MET A 48 -17.68 -7.93 24.28
N LYS A 49 -19.00 -8.09 24.25
CA LYS A 49 -19.65 -9.36 23.89
C LYS A 49 -19.91 -9.40 22.39
N GLN A 50 -19.85 -10.59 21.79
CA GLN A 50 -20.20 -10.74 20.37
C GLN A 50 -21.63 -10.25 20.12
N GLY A 51 -21.81 -9.44 19.07
CA GLY A 51 -23.07 -8.76 18.75
C GLY A 51 -23.32 -7.44 19.51
N GLU A 52 -22.44 -7.05 20.44
CA GLU A 52 -22.52 -5.77 21.14
C GLU A 52 -22.08 -4.61 20.22
N THR A 53 -22.80 -3.48 20.32
CA THR A 53 -22.45 -2.20 19.69
C THR A 53 -22.25 -1.15 20.78
N ARG A 54 -21.13 -0.43 20.72
CA ARG A 54 -20.80 0.71 21.58
C ARG A 54 -20.53 1.95 20.74
N THR A 55 -21.29 3.01 20.96
CA THR A 55 -21.05 4.28 20.27
C THR A 55 -19.78 4.95 20.78
N PHE A 56 -18.86 5.26 19.87
CA PHE A 56 -17.64 6.02 20.16
C PHE A 56 -17.84 7.50 19.83
N ILE A 57 -18.25 7.79 18.59
CA ILE A 57 -18.62 9.13 18.12
C ILE A 57 -20.00 9.02 17.49
N LYS A 58 -21.00 9.59 18.16
CA LYS A 58 -22.40 9.56 17.71
C LYS A 58 -22.53 10.08 16.28
N GLY A 59 -23.12 9.27 15.39
CA GLY A 59 -23.33 9.62 13.98
C GLY A 59 -22.06 9.67 13.14
N LEU A 60 -20.98 9.00 13.59
CA LEU A 60 -19.76 8.85 12.81
C LEU A 60 -19.13 7.45 12.96
N ILE A 61 -18.85 7.04 14.20
CA ILE A 61 -18.09 5.82 14.50
C ILE A 61 -18.71 5.08 15.68
N ASN A 62 -19.05 3.81 15.47
CA ASN A 62 -19.35 2.85 16.52
C ASN A 62 -18.27 1.77 16.57
N PHE A 63 -18.12 1.15 17.73
CA PHE A 63 -17.44 -0.13 17.88
C PHE A 63 -18.48 -1.23 17.90
N ASP A 64 -18.38 -2.16 16.97
CA ASP A 64 -19.15 -3.40 16.96
C ASP A 64 -18.24 -4.56 17.33
N TYR A 65 -18.78 -5.66 17.86
CA TYR A 65 -18.05 -6.90 17.92
C TYR A 65 -18.72 -7.94 17.03
N LYS A 66 -18.21 -8.06 15.79
CA LYS A 66 -18.68 -9.04 14.83
C LYS A 66 -17.55 -9.96 14.39
N ILE A 67 -17.80 -11.26 14.39
CA ILE A 67 -16.90 -12.23 13.76
C ILE A 67 -17.37 -12.45 12.33
N ASN A 68 -16.48 -12.19 11.40
CA ASN A 68 -16.70 -12.41 9.98
C ASN A 68 -16.02 -13.72 9.57
N PRO A 69 -16.77 -14.83 9.40
CA PRO A 69 -16.19 -16.13 9.02
C PRO A 69 -15.56 -16.11 7.61
N GLY A 70 -15.83 -15.05 6.84
CA GLY A 70 -15.30 -14.87 5.50
C GLY A 70 -16.23 -15.47 4.44
N ALA A 71 -17.07 -14.61 3.87
CA ALA A 71 -17.57 -14.72 2.51
C ALA A 71 -18.19 -13.37 2.15
N ALA A 72 -17.65 -12.69 1.13
CA ALA A 72 -18.33 -11.55 0.56
C ALA A 72 -19.73 -11.99 0.08
N TYR A 73 -20.78 -11.33 0.59
CA TYR A 73 -22.15 -11.35 0.05
C TYR A 73 -22.64 -12.72 -0.47
N GLY A 74 -22.79 -13.69 0.43
CA GLY A 74 -23.59 -14.91 0.15
C GLY A 74 -22.97 -15.96 -0.77
N MET A 75 -21.80 -15.71 -1.40
CA MET A 75 -21.23 -16.69 -2.33
C MET A 75 -20.55 -17.91 -1.67
N ASN A 76 -20.27 -17.90 -0.36
CA ASN A 76 -19.44 -18.94 0.28
C ASN A 76 -19.57 -19.04 1.82
N SER A 77 -20.68 -18.60 2.42
CA SER A 77 -20.84 -18.46 3.89
C SER A 77 -20.79 -19.76 4.72
N GLY A 78 -20.29 -20.87 4.16
CA GLY A 78 -20.21 -22.19 4.81
C GLY A 78 -18.83 -22.86 4.79
N SER A 79 -17.76 -22.25 4.24
CA SER A 79 -16.42 -22.88 4.24
C SER A 79 -15.30 -21.93 4.70
N PRO A 80 -15.01 -21.90 6.02
CA PRO A 80 -13.84 -21.18 6.56
C PRO A 80 -12.52 -21.61 5.89
N ILE A 81 -12.41 -22.89 5.53
CA ILE A 81 -11.23 -23.47 4.85
C ILE A 81 -11.00 -22.81 3.48
N LEU A 82 -12.05 -22.60 2.70
CA LEU A 82 -11.95 -21.95 1.40
C LEU A 82 -11.55 -20.47 1.55
N ALA A 83 -12.16 -19.77 2.50
CA ALA A 83 -11.82 -18.37 2.79
C ALA A 83 -10.36 -18.20 3.21
N ILE A 84 -9.86 -19.08 4.09
CA ILE A 84 -8.45 -19.10 4.50
C ILE A 84 -7.55 -19.42 3.32
N SER A 85 -7.92 -20.39 2.48
CA SER A 85 -7.13 -20.82 1.32
C SER A 85 -6.98 -19.69 0.29
N ILE A 86 -8.06 -18.99 -0.04
CA ILE A 86 -8.03 -17.84 -0.95
C ILE A 86 -7.19 -16.71 -0.33
N ALA A 87 -7.41 -16.38 0.94
CA ALA A 87 -6.65 -15.34 1.64
C ALA A 87 -5.14 -15.67 1.70
N ALA A 88 -4.78 -16.94 1.90
CA ALA A 88 -3.40 -17.41 1.91
C ALA A 88 -2.74 -17.28 0.53
N VAL A 89 -3.42 -17.72 -0.54
CA VAL A 89 -2.92 -17.60 -1.92
C VAL A 89 -2.72 -16.14 -2.30
N VAL A 90 -3.70 -15.27 -2.04
CA VAL A 90 -3.61 -13.83 -2.33
C VAL A 90 -2.48 -13.19 -1.53
N SER A 91 -2.38 -13.46 -0.23
CA SER A 91 -1.30 -12.94 0.61
C SER A 91 0.08 -13.40 0.14
N PHE A 92 0.20 -14.66 -0.29
CA PHE A 92 1.42 -15.19 -0.86
C PHE A 92 1.83 -14.45 -2.14
N PHE A 93 0.89 -14.21 -3.08
CA PHE A 93 1.18 -13.43 -4.28
C PHE A 93 1.60 -11.99 -3.97
N ILE A 94 0.94 -11.34 -3.00
CA ILE A 94 1.33 -9.99 -2.56
C ILE A 94 2.75 -10.01 -1.98
N LEU A 95 3.13 -11.04 -1.21
CA LEU A 95 4.49 -11.19 -0.69
C LEU A 95 5.51 -11.40 -1.82
N ILE A 96 5.19 -12.20 -2.85
CA ILE A 96 6.04 -12.33 -4.03
C ILE A 96 6.23 -10.97 -4.71
N ILE A 97 5.15 -10.21 -4.94
CA ILE A 97 5.23 -8.86 -5.52
C ILE A 97 6.11 -7.97 -4.64
N PHE A 98 5.93 -7.99 -3.32
CA PHE A 98 6.78 -7.25 -2.37
C PHE A 98 8.26 -7.60 -2.53
N ILE A 99 8.60 -8.89 -2.66
CA ILE A 99 9.98 -9.34 -2.84
C ILE A 99 10.56 -8.80 -4.16
N PHE A 100 9.84 -8.87 -5.28
CA PHE A 100 10.41 -8.53 -6.59
C PHE A 100 10.34 -7.05 -6.95
N VAL A 101 9.39 -6.29 -6.41
CA VAL A 101 9.29 -4.85 -6.70
C VAL A 101 10.51 -4.11 -6.15
N ARG A 102 11.07 -3.23 -6.99
CA ARG A 102 12.27 -2.44 -6.69
C ARG A 102 11.93 -0.99 -6.37
N GLU A 103 11.03 -0.42 -7.15
CA GLU A 103 10.73 1.00 -7.12
C GLU A 103 10.00 1.37 -5.82
N LYS A 104 10.64 2.22 -4.99
CA LYS A 104 10.22 2.45 -3.60
C LYS A 104 8.85 3.11 -3.47
N TYR A 105 8.42 3.86 -4.48
CA TYR A 105 7.12 4.54 -4.47
C TYR A 105 5.94 3.55 -4.56
N TRP A 106 6.16 2.33 -5.08
CA TRP A 106 5.20 1.23 -4.97
C TRP A 106 5.31 0.49 -3.64
N LEU A 107 6.54 0.34 -3.13
CA LEU A 107 6.81 -0.50 -1.96
C LEU A 107 6.03 -0.07 -0.72
N ILE A 108 5.80 1.23 -0.49
CA ILE A 108 5.02 1.66 0.68
C ILE A 108 3.57 1.15 0.59
N GLY A 109 2.90 1.31 -0.55
CA GLY A 109 1.54 0.77 -0.75
C GLY A 109 1.51 -0.75 -0.59
N ILE A 110 2.47 -1.46 -1.21
CA ILE A 110 2.57 -2.92 -1.06
C ILE A 110 2.83 -3.32 0.39
N THR A 111 3.60 -2.54 1.16
CA THR A 111 3.89 -2.80 2.58
C THR A 111 2.62 -2.78 3.42
N LEU A 112 1.74 -1.79 3.22
CA LEU A 112 0.43 -1.72 3.87
C LEU A 112 -0.46 -2.89 3.43
N MET A 113 -0.42 -3.24 2.14
CA MET A 113 -1.20 -4.36 1.60
C MET A 113 -0.77 -5.71 2.19
N VAL A 114 0.53 -5.95 2.34
CA VAL A 114 1.08 -7.12 3.05
C VAL A 114 0.62 -7.11 4.51
N ALA A 115 0.76 -6.00 5.22
CA ALA A 115 0.36 -5.92 6.62
C ALA A 115 -1.14 -6.21 6.82
N GLY A 116 -2.00 -5.61 6.00
CA GLY A 116 -3.45 -5.85 6.07
C GLY A 116 -3.84 -7.29 5.66
N SER A 117 -3.29 -7.81 4.56
CA SER A 117 -3.61 -9.15 4.10
C SER A 117 -3.18 -10.22 5.11
N TYR A 118 -1.96 -10.10 5.64
CA TYR A 118 -1.46 -11.02 6.66
C TYR A 118 -2.15 -10.83 8.01
N GLY A 119 -2.50 -9.61 8.42
CA GLY A 119 -3.25 -9.39 9.67
C GLY A 119 -4.58 -10.13 9.68
N ASN A 120 -5.29 -10.07 8.55
CA ASN A 120 -6.54 -10.81 8.35
C ASN A 120 -6.36 -12.31 8.11
N LEU A 121 -5.29 -12.75 7.46
CA LEU A 121 -4.98 -14.17 7.32
C LEU A 121 -4.66 -14.79 8.68
N LEU A 122 -3.84 -14.12 9.48
CA LEU A 122 -3.47 -14.51 10.82
C LEU A 122 -4.72 -14.57 11.72
N ALA A 123 -5.56 -13.52 11.73
CA ALA A 123 -6.79 -13.51 12.52
C ALA A 123 -7.67 -14.76 12.27
N ARG A 124 -7.73 -15.26 11.03
CA ARG A 124 -8.50 -16.48 10.71
C ARG A 124 -8.02 -17.75 11.41
N MET A 125 -6.77 -17.79 11.87
CA MET A 125 -6.22 -18.93 12.60
C MET A 125 -6.51 -18.88 14.10
N TRP A 126 -6.74 -17.68 14.67
CA TRP A 126 -6.90 -17.49 16.13
C TRP A 126 -8.20 -16.83 16.55
N ALA A 127 -9.08 -16.46 15.60
CA ALA A 127 -10.36 -15.87 15.93
C ALA A 127 -11.16 -16.81 16.85
N PRO A 128 -11.83 -16.25 17.87
CA PRO A 128 -12.69 -17.04 18.74
C PRO A 128 -13.85 -17.65 17.96
N GLU A 129 -14.48 -18.65 18.57
CA GLU A 129 -15.66 -19.29 18.02
C GLU A 129 -16.82 -18.29 17.95
N GLU A 130 -17.52 -18.26 16.81
CA GLU A 130 -18.69 -17.40 16.64
C GLU A 130 -19.84 -17.94 17.49
N ALA A 131 -20.41 -17.08 18.34
CA ALA A 131 -21.28 -17.47 19.44
C ALA A 131 -22.61 -18.09 18.98
N VAL A 132 -23.12 -17.73 17.80
CA VAL A 132 -24.41 -18.22 17.28
C VAL A 132 -24.25 -19.55 16.52
N THR A 133 -23.22 -19.65 15.67
CA THR A 133 -23.01 -20.76 14.73
C THR A 133 -22.06 -21.83 15.26
N GLY A 134 -21.26 -21.52 16.31
CA GLY A 134 -20.23 -22.41 16.84
C GLY A 134 -19.05 -22.63 15.88
N ILE A 135 -18.97 -21.84 14.80
CA ILE A 135 -17.92 -22.00 13.80
C ILE A 135 -16.66 -21.31 14.29
N LYS A 136 -15.54 -22.05 14.26
CA LYS A 136 -14.20 -21.50 14.52
C LYS A 136 -13.61 -20.87 13.27
N GLY A 137 -12.81 -19.83 13.50
CA GLY A 137 -12.16 -19.06 12.44
C GLY A 137 -13.00 -17.86 11.99
N GLY A 138 -12.38 -16.99 11.20
CA GLY A 138 -12.96 -15.71 10.80
C GLY A 138 -12.10 -14.53 11.21
N VAL A 139 -12.66 -13.33 11.20
CA VAL A 139 -11.94 -12.11 11.55
C VAL A 139 -12.83 -11.26 12.43
N ILE A 140 -12.27 -10.70 13.50
CA ILE A 140 -12.95 -9.71 14.32
C ILE A 140 -13.02 -8.41 13.54
N ASP A 141 -14.24 -8.03 13.15
CA ASP A 141 -14.59 -6.74 12.55
C ASP A 141 -15.23 -5.88 13.63
N PHE A 142 -14.79 -4.62 13.74
CA PHE A 142 -15.16 -3.80 14.87
C PHE A 142 -15.30 -2.30 14.63
N LEU A 143 -14.67 -1.75 13.59
CA LEU A 143 -14.88 -0.37 13.19
C LEU A 143 -16.15 -0.29 12.36
N HIS A 144 -17.20 0.29 12.91
CA HIS A 144 -18.44 0.56 12.20
C HIS A 144 -18.50 2.04 11.84
N TRP A 145 -18.48 2.32 10.53
CA TRP A 145 -18.78 3.66 10.03
C TRP A 145 -20.28 3.89 10.01
N ASP A 146 -20.72 4.79 10.89
CA ASP A 146 -22.09 5.24 11.00
C ASP A 146 -22.18 6.65 10.41
N PHE A 147 -22.29 6.74 9.09
CA PHE A 147 -22.59 8.00 8.42
C PHE A 147 -24.11 8.19 8.30
N SER A 148 -24.84 8.07 9.40
CA SER A 148 -26.29 8.30 9.46
C SER A 148 -26.71 9.67 8.94
N ILE A 149 -25.83 10.67 9.02
CA ILE A 149 -26.04 12.00 8.43
C ILE A 149 -26.07 11.97 6.89
N LEU A 150 -25.39 11.00 6.27
CA LEU A 150 -25.29 10.82 4.81
C LEU A 150 -26.06 9.59 4.29
N GLY A 151 -26.81 8.89 5.16
CA GLY A 151 -27.62 7.71 4.80
C GLY A 151 -26.82 6.44 4.50
N SER A 152 -25.57 6.33 4.96
CA SER A 152 -24.70 5.15 4.73
C SER A 152 -24.23 4.55 6.06
N ASN A 153 -24.86 3.44 6.47
CA ASN A 153 -24.79 2.97 7.87
C ASN A 153 -24.35 1.50 8.02
N GLY A 154 -23.66 0.91 7.04
CA GLY A 154 -23.62 -0.55 6.94
C GLY A 154 -22.24 -1.23 6.97
N TYR A 155 -21.13 -0.49 7.03
CA TYR A 155 -19.82 -1.11 6.84
C TYR A 155 -19.06 -1.27 8.16
N ILE A 156 -18.86 -2.53 8.53
CA ILE A 156 -18.06 -2.94 9.69
C ILE A 156 -16.79 -3.59 9.14
N PHE A 157 -15.64 -3.16 9.63
CA PHE A 157 -14.33 -3.60 9.17
C PHE A 157 -13.31 -3.52 10.31
N ASN A 158 -12.06 -3.86 10.05
CA ASN A 158 -10.97 -3.76 11.02
C ASN A 158 -9.79 -2.93 10.49
N LEU A 159 -8.74 -2.78 11.31
CA LEU A 159 -7.57 -2.01 10.89
C LEU A 159 -6.82 -2.65 9.72
N ALA A 160 -6.74 -3.98 9.65
CA ALA A 160 -6.17 -4.66 8.49
C ALA A 160 -6.92 -4.32 7.18
N ASP A 161 -8.25 -4.26 7.18
CA ASP A 161 -9.04 -3.82 6.01
C ASP A 161 -8.77 -2.35 5.65
N LEU A 162 -8.64 -1.49 6.68
CA LEU A 162 -8.26 -0.09 6.47
C LEU A 162 -6.89 0.03 5.81
N PHE A 163 -5.90 -0.76 6.24
CA PHE A 163 -4.56 -0.77 5.63
C PHE A 163 -4.60 -1.21 4.17
N VAL A 164 -5.39 -2.23 3.84
CA VAL A 164 -5.59 -2.67 2.44
C VAL A 164 -6.22 -1.55 1.61
N ASN A 165 -7.25 -0.88 2.11
CA ASN A 165 -7.90 0.22 1.39
C ASN A 165 -6.95 1.41 1.15
N ILE A 166 -6.20 1.83 2.18
CA ILE A 166 -5.18 2.87 2.03
C ILE A 166 -4.12 2.44 1.02
N ALA A 167 -3.67 1.18 1.07
CA ALA A 167 -2.73 0.64 0.11
C ALA A 167 -3.25 0.71 -1.33
N VAL A 168 -4.51 0.32 -1.58
CA VAL A 168 -5.14 0.40 -2.90
C VAL A 168 -5.11 1.84 -3.41
N VAL A 169 -5.55 2.81 -2.59
CA VAL A 169 -5.52 4.24 -2.97
C VAL A 169 -4.10 4.70 -3.31
N MET A 170 -3.11 4.35 -2.50
CA MET A 170 -1.71 4.70 -2.76
C MET A 170 -1.18 4.09 -4.06
N LEU A 171 -1.50 2.83 -4.34
CA LEU A 171 -1.09 2.14 -5.56
C LEU A 171 -1.78 2.70 -6.80
N VAL A 172 -3.06 3.07 -6.70
CA VAL A 172 -3.78 3.75 -7.78
C VAL A 172 -3.14 5.10 -8.07
N ILE A 173 -2.81 5.89 -7.06
CA ILE A 173 -2.10 7.17 -7.24
C ILE A 173 -0.74 6.96 -7.91
N ALA A 174 0.05 5.98 -7.45
CA ALA A 174 1.33 5.65 -8.06
C ALA A 174 1.19 5.22 -9.52
N PHE A 175 0.15 4.45 -9.84
CA PHE A 175 -0.17 4.03 -11.19
C PHE A 175 -0.57 5.20 -12.09
N VAL A 176 -1.44 6.09 -11.63
CA VAL A 176 -1.81 7.30 -12.37
C VAL A 176 -0.57 8.16 -12.65
N ILE A 177 0.32 8.35 -11.67
CA ILE A 177 1.57 9.10 -11.87
C ILE A 177 2.45 8.43 -12.94
N TYR A 178 2.56 7.10 -12.92
CA TYR A 178 3.33 6.34 -13.91
C TYR A 178 2.73 6.47 -15.32
N VAL A 179 1.41 6.31 -15.46
CA VAL A 179 0.70 6.42 -16.74
C VAL A 179 0.81 7.84 -17.29
N VAL A 180 0.56 8.86 -16.47
CA VAL A 180 0.70 10.26 -16.87
C VAL A 180 2.12 10.54 -17.35
N ASP A 181 3.15 10.00 -16.68
CA ASP A 181 4.53 10.15 -17.14
C ASP A 181 4.75 9.58 -18.55
N GLY A 182 4.25 8.36 -18.79
CA GLY A 182 4.33 7.72 -20.10
C GLY A 182 3.59 8.51 -21.19
N LEU A 183 2.38 9.00 -20.89
CA LEU A 183 1.59 9.82 -21.80
C LEU A 183 2.29 11.14 -22.13
N MET A 184 2.92 11.79 -21.15
CA MET A 184 3.66 13.04 -21.39
C MET A 184 4.91 12.80 -22.24
N ARG A 185 5.67 11.71 -21.99
CA ARG A 185 6.80 11.29 -22.84
C ARG A 185 6.34 11.02 -24.27
N TYR A 186 5.23 10.31 -24.43
CA TYR A 186 4.64 10.06 -25.76
C TYR A 186 4.23 11.36 -26.45
N LYS A 187 3.54 12.26 -25.75
CA LYS A 187 3.12 13.56 -26.27
C LYS A 187 4.29 14.42 -26.76
N TYR A 188 5.41 14.38 -26.04
CA TYR A 188 6.59 15.18 -26.39
C TYR A 188 7.52 14.51 -27.39
N LYS A 189 7.28 13.24 -27.74
CA LYS A 189 8.15 12.48 -28.64
C LYS A 189 8.42 13.15 -30.00
N SER A 190 7.47 13.93 -30.52
CA SER A 190 7.63 14.67 -31.78
C SER A 190 8.52 15.92 -31.66
N ASN A 191 8.73 16.45 -30.45
CA ASN A 191 9.61 17.58 -30.17
C ASN A 191 10.79 17.10 -29.32
N THR A 192 11.90 16.76 -30.00
CA THR A 192 13.10 16.18 -29.36
C THR A 192 13.61 17.01 -28.19
N ILE A 193 13.60 18.34 -28.32
CA ILE A 193 14.03 19.25 -27.24
C ILE A 193 13.11 19.08 -26.03
N LEU A 194 11.80 19.22 -26.22
CA LEU A 194 10.83 19.12 -25.12
C LEU A 194 10.80 17.71 -24.49
N TYR A 195 11.04 16.66 -25.28
CA TYR A 195 11.15 15.29 -24.81
C TYR A 195 12.36 15.09 -23.89
N ASN A 196 13.53 15.59 -24.30
CA ASN A 196 14.77 15.47 -23.53
C ASN A 196 14.64 16.24 -22.21
N GLU A 197 14.19 17.49 -22.26
CA GLU A 197 13.98 18.35 -21.10
C GLU A 197 12.98 17.77 -20.11
N TYR A 198 11.85 17.21 -20.60
CA TYR A 198 10.89 16.53 -19.73
C TYR A 198 11.48 15.29 -19.07
N THR A 199 12.26 14.52 -19.84
CA THR A 199 12.91 13.30 -19.35
C THR A 199 13.91 13.62 -18.26
N GLU A 200 14.77 14.61 -18.48
CA GLU A 200 15.75 15.09 -17.52
C GLU A 200 15.08 15.57 -16.24
N TYR A 201 14.05 16.42 -16.34
CA TYR A 201 13.25 16.84 -15.18
C TYR A 201 12.73 15.66 -14.36
N LYS A 202 12.18 14.63 -15.01
CA LYS A 202 11.64 13.44 -14.34
C LYS A 202 12.74 12.58 -13.71
N ASP A 203 13.90 12.50 -14.35
CA ASP A 203 15.05 11.77 -13.85
C ASP A 203 15.67 12.49 -12.63
N SER A 204 15.78 13.82 -12.66
CA SER A 204 16.20 14.62 -11.49
C SER A 204 15.25 14.44 -10.31
N LEU A 205 13.93 14.38 -10.55
CA LEU A 205 12.96 14.07 -9.50
C LEU A 205 13.17 12.66 -8.91
N LYS A 206 13.46 11.66 -9.76
CA LYS A 206 13.72 10.29 -9.33
C LYS A 206 15.01 10.21 -8.52
N GLU A 207 16.06 10.87 -8.97
CA GLU A 207 17.35 10.95 -8.27
C GLU A 207 17.20 11.62 -6.90
N LEU A 208 16.54 12.77 -6.84
CA LEU A 208 16.25 13.48 -5.59
C LEU A 208 15.50 12.59 -4.60
N TYR A 209 14.53 11.80 -5.08
CA TYR A 209 13.81 10.81 -4.27
C TYR A 209 14.71 9.66 -3.79
N LEU A 210 15.63 9.17 -4.63
CA LEU A 210 16.59 8.14 -4.25
C LEU A 210 17.57 8.65 -3.18
N ILE A 211 18.07 9.87 -3.32
CA ILE A 211 18.95 10.56 -2.35
C ILE A 211 18.21 10.72 -1.02
N TYR A 212 16.97 11.24 -1.03
CA TYR A 212 16.17 11.41 0.18
C TYR A 212 16.06 10.12 1.00
N TRP A 213 15.82 8.99 0.34
CA TRP A 213 15.72 7.70 1.03
C TRP A 213 17.07 7.11 1.39
N ALA A 214 18.16 7.48 0.71
CA ALA A 214 19.50 6.98 0.98
C ALA A 214 19.99 7.35 2.39
N LYS A 215 19.52 8.47 2.95
CA LYS A 215 19.86 8.91 4.32
C LYS A 215 19.60 7.87 5.41
N PHE A 216 18.68 6.93 5.20
CA PHE A 216 18.33 5.91 6.19
C PHE A 216 19.29 4.72 6.22
N TYR A 217 20.19 4.60 5.23
CA TYR A 217 21.05 3.41 5.11
C TYR A 217 22.44 3.68 4.51
N LYS A 218 22.74 4.91 4.09
CA LYS A 218 24.09 5.40 3.78
C LYS A 218 24.50 6.39 4.86
N LYS A 219 25.72 6.23 5.39
CA LYS A 219 26.28 7.11 6.44
C LYS A 219 26.91 8.40 5.89
N ASP A 220 27.09 8.53 4.57
CA ASP A 220 27.72 9.69 3.96
C ASP A 220 26.87 10.96 4.07
N HIS A 221 27.51 12.08 4.43
CA HIS A 221 26.85 13.39 4.57
C HIS A 221 26.23 13.90 3.27
N GLU A 222 26.75 13.48 2.12
CA GLU A 222 26.23 13.80 0.78
C GLU A 222 24.78 13.32 0.59
N TYR A 223 24.36 12.26 1.29
CA TYR A 223 23.01 11.70 1.20
C TYR A 223 22.06 12.20 2.30
N TYR A 224 22.50 13.12 3.17
CA TYR A 224 21.70 13.61 4.27
C TYR A 224 20.77 14.75 3.83
N LEU A 225 19.66 14.39 3.19
CA LEU A 225 18.62 15.34 2.77
C LEU A 225 17.44 15.33 3.76
N LYS A 226 17.23 16.43 4.49
CA LYS A 226 16.04 16.58 5.35
C LYS A 226 14.78 16.61 4.50
N PHE A 227 13.63 16.23 5.08
CA PHE A 227 12.36 16.18 4.35
C PHE A 227 11.92 17.55 3.83
N LYS A 228 12.13 18.61 4.63
CA LYS A 228 11.84 19.99 4.21
C LYS A 228 12.66 20.39 2.97
N ASP A 229 13.96 20.07 2.97
CA ASP A 229 14.87 20.40 1.85
C ASP A 229 14.53 19.58 0.61
N TYR A 230 14.16 18.30 0.78
CA TYR A 230 13.62 17.47 -0.30
C TYR A 230 12.39 18.10 -0.95
N LEU A 231 11.42 18.55 -0.15
CA LEU A 231 10.21 19.20 -0.67
C LEU A 231 10.52 20.51 -1.38
N ALA A 232 11.44 21.32 -0.84
CA ALA A 232 11.87 22.57 -1.44
C ALA A 232 12.52 22.33 -2.82
N LYS A 233 13.53 21.46 -2.89
CA LYS A 233 14.20 21.09 -4.15
C LYS A 233 13.24 20.49 -5.18
N ARG A 234 12.30 19.64 -4.73
CA ARG A 234 11.27 19.07 -5.61
C ARG A 234 10.37 20.15 -6.20
N LYS A 235 9.98 21.15 -5.39
CA LYS A 235 9.16 22.28 -5.83
C LYS A 235 9.92 23.15 -6.84
N GLU A 236 11.19 23.41 -6.58
CA GLU A 236 12.09 24.14 -7.48
C GLU A 236 12.19 23.45 -8.85
N LEU A 237 12.53 22.15 -8.90
CA LEU A 237 12.56 21.38 -10.15
C LEU A 237 11.24 21.47 -10.92
N SER A 238 10.11 21.38 -10.22
CA SER A 238 8.78 21.49 -10.83
C SER A 238 8.51 22.88 -11.42
N ASN A 239 8.97 23.93 -10.74
CA ASN A 239 8.83 25.31 -11.20
C ASN A 239 9.73 25.59 -12.41
N ASN A 240 10.99 25.12 -12.38
CA ASN A 240 11.94 25.25 -13.48
C ASN A 240 11.41 24.57 -14.75
N TRP A 241 10.89 23.34 -14.63
CA TRP A 241 10.21 22.66 -15.73
C TRP A 241 9.02 23.46 -16.28
N LYS A 242 8.17 24.02 -15.42
CA LYS A 242 7.01 24.83 -15.86
C LYS A 242 7.45 26.08 -16.61
N ALA A 243 8.52 26.74 -16.18
CA ALA A 243 9.07 27.92 -16.84
C ALA A 243 9.65 27.55 -18.22
N LEU A 244 10.52 26.54 -18.28
CA LEU A 244 11.13 26.06 -19.51
C LEU A 244 10.07 25.60 -20.52
N LYS A 245 9.08 24.83 -20.08
CA LYS A 245 7.96 24.40 -20.92
C LYS A 245 7.21 25.60 -21.54
N ARG A 246 6.97 26.67 -20.77
CA ARG A 246 6.30 27.88 -21.29
C ARG A 246 7.16 28.57 -22.34
N GLU A 247 8.46 28.71 -22.08
CA GLU A 247 9.42 29.29 -23.02
C GLU A 247 9.45 28.51 -24.34
N LYS A 248 9.65 27.18 -24.30
CA LYS A 248 9.79 26.36 -25.52
C LYS A 248 8.48 26.22 -26.31
N VAL A 249 7.33 26.24 -25.65
CA VAL A 249 6.01 26.18 -26.32
C VAL A 249 5.62 27.53 -26.93
N ASN A 250 6.01 28.65 -26.32
CA ASN A 250 5.72 29.99 -26.85
C ASN A 250 6.76 30.45 -27.89
N GLY A 251 8.03 30.07 -27.72
CA GLY A 251 9.11 30.40 -28.66
C GLY A 251 9.10 29.60 -29.96
N THR A 252 8.25 28.57 -30.09
CA THR A 252 8.01 27.85 -31.35
C THR A 252 6.87 28.43 -32.19
N LYS A 253 6.21 29.51 -31.72
CA LYS A 253 5.12 30.21 -32.44
C LYS A 253 5.55 31.49 -33.17
N ASN A 254 6.83 31.87 -33.07
CA ASN A 254 7.45 32.98 -33.82
C ASN A 254 8.47 32.41 -34.81
#